data_AF-A0A7C2EUH7-F1
#
_entry.id   AF-A0A7C2EUH7-F1
#
_cell.length_a   1.000
_cell.length_b   1.000
_cell.length_c   1.000
_cell.angle_alpha   90.00
_cell.angle_beta   90.00
_cell.angle_gamma   90.00
#
_symmetry.space_group_name_H-M   'P 1'
#
loop_
_entity.id
_entity.type
_entity.pdbx_description
1 polymer ?
#
loop_
_entity_poly.entity_id
_entity_poly.type
_entity_poly.pdbx_seq_one_letter_code
_entity_poly.pdbx_strand_id
1 'polypeptide(L)'
;MARSIRNLALLIVGIAILGQAGSAWAHKGEARPPDAATAVRQALAFLDAVPPNFGEAAEKAKWALEAKDQAGVDRGATERGIEALRAKDKSRARDLLRQALAPPVGTPMAQAPKDIAGRPVDHRGEAEAHHRQGAPLDALTLRFEGSGREYAILAVAVAVVIAGSLVLRRV
;
A
#
# COMPACT_ATOMS: atom_id res chain seq x y z
N MET A 1 -6.56 -20.85 54.80
CA MET A 1 -6.93 -21.58 53.56
C MET A 1 -7.55 -20.70 52.48
N ALA A 2 -8.47 -19.77 52.78
CA ALA A 2 -9.12 -18.93 51.73
C ALA A 2 -8.15 -18.02 50.92
N ARG A 3 -7.00 -17.62 51.48
CA ARG A 3 -6.02 -16.77 50.78
C ARG A 3 -5.18 -17.52 49.75
N SER A 4 -4.90 -18.81 49.93
CA SER A 4 -4.12 -19.59 48.97
C SER A 4 -4.94 -19.96 47.73
N ILE A 5 -6.25 -20.18 47.89
CA ILE A 5 -7.18 -20.43 46.79
C ILE A 5 -7.34 -19.18 45.91
N ARG A 6 -7.39 -17.98 46.53
CA ARG A 6 -7.47 -16.70 45.81
C ARG A 6 -6.22 -16.43 44.95
N ASN A 7 -5.04 -16.75 45.45
CA ASN A 7 -3.79 -16.56 44.71
C ASN A 7 -3.63 -17.57 43.57
N LEU A 8 -4.13 -18.81 43.75
CA LEU A 8 -4.13 -19.83 42.70
C LEU A 8 -5.11 -19.48 41.56
N ALA A 9 -6.29 -18.96 41.90
CA ALA A 9 -7.27 -18.51 40.91
C ALA A 9 -6.76 -17.33 40.06
N LEU A 10 -6.05 -16.37 40.68
CA LEU A 10 -5.43 -15.25 39.97
C LEU A 10 -4.30 -15.71 39.03
N LEU A 11 -3.51 -16.72 39.42
CA LEU A 11 -2.46 -17.28 38.58
C LEU A 11 -3.03 -17.95 37.31
N ILE A 12 -4.13 -18.70 37.44
CA ILE A 12 -4.76 -19.40 36.31
C ILE A 12 -5.40 -18.40 35.33
N VAL A 13 -6.02 -17.33 35.83
CA VAL A 13 -6.56 -16.25 34.98
C VAL A 13 -5.44 -15.46 34.29
N GLY A 14 -4.31 -15.22 34.98
CA GLY A 14 -3.14 -14.59 34.36
C GLY A 14 -2.57 -15.40 33.20
N ILE A 15 -2.47 -16.72 33.34
CA ILE A 15 -1.98 -17.61 32.26
C ILE A 15 -2.99 -17.71 31.11
N ALA A 16 -4.30 -17.67 31.39
CA ALA A 16 -5.34 -17.70 30.35
C ALA A 16 -5.37 -16.41 29.49
N ILE A 17 -4.98 -15.25 30.04
CA ILE A 17 -4.88 -14.00 29.28
C ILE A 17 -3.60 -13.97 28.42
N LEU A 18 -2.51 -14.59 28.87
CA LEU A 18 -1.28 -14.73 28.06
C LEU A 18 -1.42 -15.76 26.93
N GLY A 19 -2.37 -16.70 27.02
CA GLY A 19 -2.65 -17.70 25.98
C GLY A 19 -3.50 -17.20 24.80
N GLN A 20 -4.10 -16.00 24.89
CA GLN A 20 -4.88 -15.39 23.80
C GLN A 20 -4.13 -14.30 23.02
N ALA A 21 -2.79 -14.26 23.11
CA ALA A 21 -1.95 -13.72 22.04
C ALA A 21 -1.81 -14.71 20.87
N GLY A 22 -2.83 -15.54 20.66
CA GLY A 22 -2.93 -16.49 19.56
C GLY A 22 -2.90 -15.74 18.24
N SER A 23 -1.75 -15.82 17.58
CA SER A 23 -1.54 -15.43 16.19
C SER A 23 -1.59 -13.92 15.96
N ALA A 24 -0.58 -13.21 16.48
CA ALA A 24 0.08 -12.25 15.61
C ALA A 24 0.44 -13.01 14.34
N TRP A 25 -0.25 -12.69 13.24
CA TRP A 25 -0.09 -13.32 11.94
C TRP A 25 1.37 -13.27 11.55
N ALA A 26 2.06 -14.39 11.79
CA ALA A 26 3.44 -14.59 11.39
C ALA A 26 3.49 -14.52 9.86
N HIS A 27 3.94 -13.37 9.34
CA HIS A 27 4.41 -13.09 7.97
C HIS A 27 4.00 -14.08 6.89
N LYS A 28 2.69 -14.29 6.65
CA LYS A 28 2.24 -15.20 5.59
C LYS A 28 1.67 -14.38 4.44
N GLY A 29 2.58 -14.00 3.54
CA GLY A 29 2.29 -13.53 2.20
C GLY A 29 1.41 -12.30 2.17
N GLU A 30 2.03 -11.13 2.17
CA GLU A 30 1.30 -9.91 1.88
C GLU A 30 0.49 -10.10 0.58
N ALA A 31 -0.80 -9.83 0.66
CA ALA A 31 -1.74 -10.15 -0.40
C ALA A 31 -1.35 -9.38 -1.66
N ARG A 32 -0.85 -10.11 -2.66
CA ARG A 32 -0.47 -9.52 -3.94
C ARG A 32 -1.73 -9.11 -4.69
N PRO A 33 -1.78 -7.88 -5.25
CA PRO A 33 -2.89 -7.49 -6.11
C PRO A 33 -2.94 -8.39 -7.35
N PRO A 34 -4.14 -8.68 -7.87
CA PRO A 34 -4.31 -9.55 -9.03
C PRO A 34 -3.83 -8.90 -10.34
N ASP A 35 -3.83 -7.55 -10.40
CA ASP A 35 -3.50 -6.76 -11.58
C ASP A 35 -2.20 -5.94 -11.42
N ALA A 36 -1.45 -5.84 -12.52
CA ALA A 36 -0.19 -5.13 -12.57
C ALA A 36 -0.34 -3.64 -12.26
N ALA A 37 -1.42 -3.00 -12.71
CA ALA A 37 -1.61 -1.56 -12.55
C ALA A 37 -1.76 -1.16 -11.07
N THR A 38 -2.47 -1.96 -10.27
CA THR A 38 -2.58 -1.78 -8.82
C THR A 38 -1.24 -1.94 -8.14
N ALA A 39 -0.42 -2.92 -8.53
CA ALA A 39 0.93 -3.10 -8.00
C ALA A 39 1.83 -1.88 -8.30
N VAL A 40 1.78 -1.32 -9.51
CA VAL A 40 2.53 -0.09 -9.87
C VAL A 40 2.04 1.12 -9.07
N ARG A 41 0.73 1.27 -8.87
CA ARG A 41 0.17 2.34 -8.02
C ARG A 41 0.63 2.22 -6.57
N GLN A 42 0.69 1.01 -6.03
CA GLN A 42 1.24 0.76 -4.69
C GLN A 42 2.73 1.14 -4.62
N ALA A 43 3.52 0.78 -5.63
CA ALA A 43 4.93 1.16 -5.70
C ALA A 43 5.11 2.69 -5.65
N LEU A 44 4.30 3.43 -6.41
CA LEU A 44 4.28 4.90 -6.38
C LEU A 44 3.91 5.45 -5.01
N ALA A 45 2.94 4.85 -4.30
CA ALA A 45 2.58 5.27 -2.95
C ALA A 45 3.73 5.11 -1.94
N PHE A 46 4.47 4.00 -1.98
CA PHE A 46 5.66 3.80 -1.14
C PHE A 46 6.80 4.76 -1.48
N LEU A 47 6.92 5.14 -2.76
CA LEU A 47 7.88 6.14 -3.21
C LEU A 47 7.50 7.56 -2.75
N ASP A 48 6.20 7.84 -2.62
CA ASP A 48 5.66 9.14 -2.23
C ASP A 48 5.63 9.36 -0.71
N ALA A 49 5.77 8.29 0.09
CA ALA A 49 5.92 8.35 1.54
C ALA A 49 7.13 9.19 2.00
N VAL A 50 7.07 9.63 3.27
CA VAL A 50 8.12 10.42 3.93
C VAL A 50 8.55 9.71 5.23
N PRO A 51 9.75 9.11 5.28
CA PRO A 51 10.74 8.98 4.20
C PRO A 51 10.30 7.98 3.11
N PRO A 52 10.82 8.10 1.87
CA PRO A 52 10.50 7.17 0.79
C PRO A 52 11.03 5.77 1.10
N ASN A 53 10.21 4.75 0.83
CA ASN A 53 10.60 3.35 1.02
C ASN A 53 10.89 2.69 -0.34
N PHE A 54 12.14 2.82 -0.79
CA PHE A 54 12.58 2.26 -2.07
C PHE A 54 12.52 0.73 -2.14
N GLY A 55 12.74 0.05 -1.01
CA GLY A 55 12.71 -1.41 -0.94
C GLY A 55 11.31 -1.95 -1.19
N GLU A 56 10.33 -1.44 -0.43
CA GLU A 56 8.93 -1.80 -0.62
C GLU A 56 8.42 -1.37 -2.00
N ALA A 57 8.77 -0.17 -2.47
CA ALA A 57 8.40 0.28 -3.81
C ALA A 57 8.91 -0.67 -4.89
N ALA A 58 10.15 -1.19 -4.77
CA ALA A 58 10.73 -2.12 -5.74
C ALA A 58 10.04 -3.48 -5.69
N GLU A 59 9.70 -3.98 -4.50
CA GLU A 59 8.94 -5.22 -4.35
C GLU A 59 7.53 -5.10 -4.96
N LYS A 60 6.81 -3.99 -4.73
CA LYS A 60 5.49 -3.77 -5.36
C LYS A 60 5.60 -3.66 -6.89
N ALA A 61 6.61 -2.95 -7.40
CA ALA A 61 6.86 -2.88 -8.84
C ALA A 61 7.20 -4.26 -9.44
N LYS A 62 7.90 -5.12 -8.70
CA LYS A 62 8.15 -6.51 -9.12
C LYS A 62 6.88 -7.35 -9.14
N TRP A 63 5.95 -7.15 -8.20
CA TRP A 63 4.64 -7.80 -8.26
C TRP A 63 3.88 -7.45 -9.53
N ALA A 64 4.04 -6.23 -10.06
CA ALA A 64 3.45 -5.86 -11.33
C ALA A 64 3.96 -6.76 -12.47
N LEU A 65 5.26 -7.03 -12.53
CA LEU A 65 5.86 -7.93 -13.53
C LEU A 65 5.44 -9.40 -13.38
N GLU A 66 5.04 -9.80 -12.17
CA GLU A 66 4.61 -11.16 -11.84
C GLU A 66 3.09 -11.35 -11.88
N ALA A 67 2.32 -10.26 -12.02
CA ALA A 67 0.86 -10.30 -12.02
C ALA A 67 0.33 -11.08 -13.23
N LYS A 68 -0.80 -11.77 -13.03
CA LYS A 68 -1.46 -12.53 -14.11
C LYS A 68 -2.09 -11.59 -15.14
N ASP A 69 -2.67 -10.48 -14.67
CA ASP A 69 -3.22 -9.44 -15.53
C ASP A 69 -2.22 -8.30 -15.69
N GLN A 70 -1.71 -8.16 -16.92
CA GLN A 70 -0.73 -7.15 -17.32
C GLN A 70 -1.39 -5.95 -18.03
N ALA A 71 -2.73 -5.88 -18.07
CA ALA A 71 -3.44 -4.82 -18.78
C ALA A 71 -3.08 -3.44 -18.23
N GLY A 72 -2.81 -2.49 -19.14
CA GLY A 72 -2.55 -1.10 -18.79
C GLY A 72 -1.18 -0.83 -18.15
N VAL A 73 -0.23 -1.78 -18.21
CA VAL A 73 1.13 -1.60 -17.70
C VAL A 73 2.18 -1.88 -18.78
N ASP A 74 3.06 -0.91 -19.05
CA ASP A 74 4.25 -1.12 -19.87
C ASP A 74 5.34 -1.84 -19.05
N ARG A 75 5.67 -3.06 -19.48
CA ARG A 75 6.65 -3.91 -18.79
C ARG A 75 8.05 -3.29 -18.80
N GLY A 76 8.48 -2.70 -19.93
CA GLY A 76 9.83 -2.14 -20.07
C GLY A 76 10.05 -0.88 -19.22
N ALA A 77 9.04 -0.03 -19.09
CA ALA A 77 9.03 1.11 -18.19
C ALA A 77 9.01 0.66 -16.72
N THR A 78 8.28 -0.42 -16.41
CA THR A 78 8.28 -1.03 -15.07
C THR A 78 9.65 -1.57 -14.68
N GLU A 79 10.32 -2.32 -15.57
CA GLU A 79 11.68 -2.85 -15.35
C GLU A 79 12.70 -1.72 -15.13
N ARG A 80 12.71 -0.70 -15.99
CA ARG A 80 13.56 0.50 -15.82
C ARG A 80 13.23 1.26 -14.53
N GLY A 81 11.96 1.29 -14.14
CA GLY A 81 11.51 1.88 -12.89
C GLY A 81 12.11 1.16 -11.67
N ILE A 82 12.13 -0.17 -11.69
CA ILE A 82 12.78 -0.99 -10.65
C ILE A 82 14.28 -0.71 -10.57
N GLU A 83 14.96 -0.56 -11.70
CA GLU A 83 16.38 -0.19 -11.72
C GLU A 83 16.62 1.18 -11.06
N ALA A 84 15.79 2.18 -11.39
CA ALA A 84 15.86 3.50 -10.77
C ALA A 84 15.58 3.45 -9.25
N LEU A 85 14.62 2.63 -8.81
CA LEU A 85 14.36 2.38 -7.39
C LEU A 85 15.56 1.76 -6.67
N ARG A 86 16.25 0.79 -7.29
CA ARG A 86 17.49 0.19 -6.75
C ARG A 86 18.62 1.21 -6.67
N ALA A 87 18.70 2.13 -7.62
CA ALA A 87 19.63 3.26 -7.60
C ALA A 87 19.23 4.38 -6.62
N LYS A 88 18.09 4.24 -5.91
CA LYS A 88 17.50 5.24 -5.01
C LYS A 88 17.20 6.59 -5.69
N ASP A 89 16.97 6.57 -7.01
CA ASP A 89 16.60 7.75 -7.78
C ASP A 89 15.06 7.91 -7.78
N LYS A 90 14.55 8.67 -6.82
CA LYS A 90 13.10 8.87 -6.63
C LYS A 90 12.44 9.55 -7.83
N SER A 91 13.08 10.56 -8.43
CA SER A 91 12.46 11.30 -9.53
C SER A 91 12.31 10.40 -10.74
N ARG A 92 13.41 9.75 -11.15
CA ARG A 92 13.42 8.86 -12.31
C ARG A 92 12.51 7.65 -12.11
N ALA A 93 12.51 7.06 -10.91
CA ALA A 93 11.62 5.95 -10.60
C ALA A 93 10.14 6.35 -10.73
N ARG A 94 9.76 7.52 -10.19
CA ARG A 94 8.38 8.02 -10.26
C ARG A 94 7.95 8.23 -11.72
N ASP A 95 8.80 8.84 -12.53
CA ASP A 95 8.47 9.14 -13.93
C ASP A 95 8.31 7.86 -14.76
N LEU A 96 9.22 6.89 -14.59
CA LEU A 96 9.15 5.59 -15.27
C LEU A 96 7.93 4.76 -14.84
N LEU A 97 7.61 4.74 -13.55
CA LEU A 97 6.43 4.02 -13.06
C LEU A 97 5.11 4.68 -13.47
N ARG A 98 5.07 6.02 -13.61
CA ARG A 98 3.91 6.73 -14.19
C ARG A 98 3.79 6.47 -15.68
N GLN A 99 4.90 6.48 -16.41
CA GLN A 99 4.93 6.07 -17.82
C GLN A 99 4.41 4.64 -17.99
N ALA A 100 4.75 3.74 -17.05
CA ALA A 100 4.26 2.37 -17.08
C ALA A 100 2.72 2.29 -17.06
N LEU A 101 2.03 3.14 -16.30
CA LEU A 101 0.56 3.15 -16.21
C LEU A 101 -0.16 3.80 -17.41
N ALA A 102 0.58 4.51 -18.25
CA ALA A 102 0.06 5.15 -19.46
C ALA A 102 0.81 4.60 -20.68
N PRO A 103 0.68 3.29 -20.98
CA PRO A 103 1.36 2.71 -22.13
C PRO A 103 0.92 3.47 -23.40
N PRO A 104 1.85 3.82 -24.30
CA PRO A 104 1.50 4.51 -25.53
C PRO A 104 0.45 3.68 -26.28
N VAL A 105 -0.72 4.29 -26.53
CA VAL A 105 -1.82 3.69 -27.27
C VAL A 105 -1.32 3.40 -28.69
N GLY A 106 -0.88 2.18 -28.96
CA GLY A 106 -0.34 1.82 -30.27
C GLY A 106 0.69 0.69 -30.32
N THR A 107 1.14 0.09 -29.23
CA THR A 107 2.00 -1.10 -29.31
C THR A 107 1.19 -2.38 -29.17
N PRO A 108 0.73 -3.01 -30.27
CA PRO A 108 0.58 -4.46 -30.25
C PRO A 108 1.97 -5.03 -29.90
N MET A 109 1.99 -6.02 -29.01
CA MET A 109 3.19 -6.71 -28.57
C MET A 109 3.74 -7.55 -29.74
N ALA A 110 4.33 -6.87 -30.74
CA ALA A 110 5.06 -7.49 -31.82
C ALA A 110 6.52 -7.60 -31.37
N GLN A 111 6.98 -8.84 -31.28
CA GLN A 111 8.40 -9.17 -31.24
C GLN A 111 9.12 -8.29 -32.25
N ALA A 112 10.08 -7.49 -31.80
CA ALA A 112 10.80 -6.56 -32.66
C ALA A 112 11.41 -7.29 -33.86
N PRO A 113 10.96 -7.02 -35.10
CA PRO A 113 11.80 -7.28 -36.26
C PRO A 113 12.86 -6.18 -36.25
N LYS A 114 14.12 -6.61 -36.23
CA LYS A 114 15.24 -5.73 -36.58
C LYS A 114 14.99 -5.20 -38.00
N ASP A 115 15.43 -3.96 -38.21
CA ASP A 115 15.42 -3.21 -39.46
C ASP A 115 14.15 -2.42 -39.75
N ILE A 116 14.25 -1.09 -39.65
CA ILE A 116 14.25 -0.20 -40.82
C ILE A 116 14.72 1.18 -40.36
N ALA A 117 15.83 1.60 -40.97
CA ALA A 117 16.39 2.92 -40.88
C ALA A 117 15.48 4.00 -41.49
N GLY A 118 15.51 5.18 -40.89
CA GLY A 118 15.39 6.45 -41.61
C GLY A 118 14.00 6.93 -41.96
N ARG A 119 13.47 7.86 -41.14
CA ARG A 119 12.97 9.17 -41.61
C ARG A 119 12.70 10.11 -40.42
N PRO A 120 13.09 11.40 -40.49
CA PRO A 120 12.75 12.38 -39.47
C PRO A 120 11.33 12.89 -39.70
N VAL A 121 10.48 12.84 -38.67
CA VAL A 121 9.18 13.53 -38.69
C VAL A 121 9.31 14.78 -37.83
N ASP A 122 9.20 15.92 -38.50
CA ASP A 122 9.20 17.26 -37.96
C ASP A 122 7.79 17.61 -37.48
N HIS A 123 7.63 17.94 -36.19
CA HIS A 123 6.42 18.55 -35.64
C HIS A 123 6.82 19.77 -34.81
N ARG A 124 7.05 20.86 -35.55
CA ARG A 124 7.04 22.25 -35.08
C ARG A 124 5.58 22.74 -34.99
N GLY A 125 5.21 23.29 -33.83
CA GLY A 125 3.88 23.85 -33.50
C GLY A 125 3.16 22.92 -32.52
N GLU A 126 2.61 23.33 -31.38
CA GLU A 126 2.08 24.64 -31.00
C GLU A 126 2.25 24.83 -29.49
N ALA A 127 2.69 26.02 -29.11
CA ALA A 127 2.60 26.57 -27.77
C ALA A 127 1.22 27.22 -27.59
N GLU A 128 0.83 27.39 -26.33
CA GLU A 128 -0.33 28.16 -25.83
C GLU A 128 -1.67 27.40 -25.96
N ALA A 129 -2.56 27.35 -24.97
CA ALA A 129 -2.85 28.36 -23.96
C ALA A 129 -3.47 27.76 -22.68
N HIS A 130 -3.23 28.50 -21.61
CA HIS A 130 -3.92 28.47 -20.33
C HIS A 130 -5.45 28.32 -20.41
N HIS A 131 -6.01 27.41 -19.62
CA HIS A 131 -7.25 27.74 -18.90
C HIS A 131 -7.31 27.06 -17.53
N ARG A 132 -7.29 27.92 -16.51
CA ARG A 132 -7.69 27.63 -15.13
C ARG A 132 -9.12 27.09 -15.13
N GLN A 133 -9.34 25.95 -14.49
CA GLN A 133 -10.59 25.71 -13.78
C GLN A 133 -10.25 25.25 -12.37
N GLY A 134 -10.44 26.17 -11.42
CA GLY A 134 -10.40 25.86 -10.01
C GLY A 134 -11.61 25.00 -9.65
N ALA A 135 -11.35 23.84 -9.07
CA ALA A 135 -12.38 23.06 -8.38
C ALA A 135 -12.30 23.41 -6.88
N PRO A 136 -13.47 23.60 -6.22
CA PRO A 136 -13.57 24.12 -4.87
C PRO A 136 -12.95 23.17 -3.83
N LEU A 137 -12.37 23.78 -2.80
CA LEU A 137 -11.97 23.15 -1.55
C LEU A 137 -13.22 22.71 -0.77
N ASP A 138 -13.87 21.64 -1.22
CA ASP A 138 -14.98 21.04 -0.49
C ASP A 138 -14.50 19.83 0.33
N ALA A 139 -14.54 20.06 1.64
CA ALA A 139 -14.67 19.10 2.72
C ALA A 139 -13.58 18.02 2.86
N LEU A 140 -12.73 18.23 3.88
CA LEU A 140 -12.23 17.13 4.72
C LEU A 140 -13.42 16.42 5.39
N THR A 141 -14.19 15.64 4.63
CA THR A 141 -14.95 14.55 5.22
C THR A 141 -13.96 13.42 5.48
N LEU A 142 -13.43 13.40 6.70
CA LEU A 142 -12.92 12.17 7.33
C LEU A 142 -14.09 11.18 7.37
N ARG A 143 -14.24 10.44 6.28
CA ARG A 143 -15.14 9.29 6.21
C ARG A 143 -14.48 8.19 7.04
N PHE A 144 -14.68 8.27 8.36
CA PHE A 144 -14.53 7.11 9.22
C PHE A 144 -15.63 6.14 8.82
N GLU A 145 -15.33 5.34 7.81
CA GLU A 145 -16.15 4.20 7.44
C GLU A 145 -15.95 3.16 8.54
N GLY A 146 -16.62 3.40 9.67
CA GLY A 146 -16.48 2.62 10.90
C GLY A 146 -16.83 1.17 10.62
N SER A 147 -15.83 0.38 10.31
CA SER A 147 -16.01 -1.07 10.16
C SER A 147 -16.43 -1.61 11.53
N GLY A 148 -17.34 -2.58 11.59
CA GLY A 148 -17.82 -3.14 12.88
C GLY A 148 -16.71 -3.61 13.83
N ARG A 149 -15.49 -3.80 13.31
CA ARG A 149 -14.27 -4.12 14.06
C ARG A 149 -13.73 -2.95 14.88
N GLU A 150 -13.85 -1.71 14.40
CA GLU A 150 -13.39 -0.52 15.13
C GLU A 150 -14.27 -0.24 16.35
N TYR A 151 -15.59 -0.43 16.20
CA TYR A 151 -16.53 -0.36 17.32
C TYR A 151 -16.27 -1.47 18.36
N ALA A 152 -15.87 -2.67 17.92
CA ALA A 152 -15.53 -3.76 18.83
C ALA A 152 -14.29 -3.44 19.67
N ILE A 153 -13.25 -2.85 19.07
CA ILE A 153 -12.03 -2.44 19.80
C ILE A 153 -12.35 -1.35 20.82
N LEU A 154 -13.16 -0.35 20.44
CA LEU A 154 -13.57 0.72 21.34
C LEU A 154 -14.41 0.19 22.51
N ALA A 155 -15.35 -0.72 22.24
CA ALA A 155 -16.19 -1.34 23.28
C ALA A 155 -15.36 -2.14 24.28
N VAL A 156 -14.35 -2.89 23.81
CA VAL A 156 -13.44 -3.64 24.69
C VAL A 156 -12.59 -2.69 25.55
N ALA A 157 -12.04 -1.62 24.97
CA ALA A 157 -11.27 -0.64 25.73
C ALA A 157 -12.10 0.01 26.85
N VAL A 158 -13.34 0.40 26.54
CA VAL A 158 -14.27 0.96 27.54
C VAL A 158 -14.61 -0.06 28.62
N ALA A 159 -14.88 -1.31 28.25
CA ALA A 159 -15.19 -2.37 29.22
C ALA A 159 -14.02 -2.62 30.19
N VAL A 160 -12.77 -2.59 29.70
CA VAL A 160 -11.57 -2.76 30.54
C VAL A 160 -11.41 -1.61 31.52
N VAL A 161 -11.62 -0.36 31.09
CA VAL A 161 -11.54 0.81 31.96
C VAL A 161 -12.63 0.76 33.05
N ILE A 162 -13.87 0.42 32.68
CA ILE A 162 -14.97 0.29 33.64
C ILE A 162 -14.69 -0.84 34.64
N ALA A 163 -14.31 -2.02 34.16
CA ALA A 163 -13.99 -3.15 35.03
C ALA A 163 -12.81 -2.83 35.98
N GLY A 164 -11.75 -2.21 35.47
CA GLY A 164 -10.61 -1.77 36.28
C GLY A 164 -11.03 -0.76 37.37
N SER A 165 -11.87 0.21 37.03
CA SER A 165 -12.36 1.22 37.99
C SER A 165 -13.23 0.63 39.09
N LEU A 166 -14.03 -0.39 38.79
CA LEU A 166 -14.88 -1.08 39.77
C LEU A 166 -14.08 -1.96 40.72
N VAL A 167 -13.00 -2.59 40.23
CA VAL A 167 -12.08 -3.36 41.08
C VAL A 167 -11.31 -2.43 42.02
N LEU A 168 -10.84 -1.28 41.52
CA LEU A 168 -10.14 -0.29 42.35
C LEU A 168 -11.02 0.29 43.46
N ARG A 169 -12.34 0.38 43.25
CA ARG A 169 -13.31 0.86 44.26
C ARG A 169 -13.67 -0.18 45.32
N ARG A 170 -13.33 -1.46 45.11
CA ARG A 170 -13.67 -2.56 46.02
C ARG A 170 -12.49 -3.03 46.89
N VAL A 171 -11.30 -2.47 46.69
CA VAL A 171 -10.09 -2.66 47.51
C VAL A 171 -9.94 -1.46 48.43
#